data_AF-A0A370GFW9-F1
#
_entry.id   AF-A0A370GFW9-F1
#
_cell.length_a   1.000
_cell.length_b   1.000
_cell.length_c   1.000
_cell.angle_alpha   90.00
_cell.angle_beta   90.00
_cell.angle_gamma   90.00
#
_symmetry.space_group_name_H-M   'P 1'
#
loop_
_entity.id
_entity.type
_entity.pdbx_description
1 polymer ?
#
loop_
_entity_poly.entity_id
_entity_poly.type
_entity_poly.pdbx_seq_one_letter_code
_entity_poly.pdbx_strand_id
1 'polypeptide(L)'
;MTALNKNSLLLTMSALILYSTCTSTSVAANLANGNSSDPFIQEWDYFDGINTYKLNITKSSAPGQDYHIDYTFPGGRSATDMCKVTSNTTFTCITGETITRDDIAYSVKLTSSYNTYTFYDPNHMPPVSDIIGNWRWESSGAKYNIAIMRGASDIEYNVLTSYSDDRGNHCYYSQPDVYRAIKNPDGSEILSYGQYSFKYDPQKKQITNPKPRGVFYVGTCIALMDDGSIIFTKK
;
A
#
# COMPACT_ATOMS: atom_id res chain seq x y z
N MET A 1 -80.07 -15.84 35.84
CA MET A 1 -79.24 -14.63 35.66
C MET A 1 -77.85 -15.10 35.25
N THR A 2 -77.19 -14.73 34.16
CA THR A 2 -77.49 -13.96 32.95
C THR A 2 -76.25 -14.23 32.06
N ALA A 3 -76.42 -14.37 30.75
CA ALA A 3 -75.33 -14.69 29.82
C ALA A 3 -74.24 -13.60 29.77
N LEU A 4 -73.04 -13.96 29.31
CA LEU A 4 -72.43 -13.34 28.12
C LEU A 4 -71.17 -14.08 27.63
N ASN A 5 -71.32 -14.55 26.39
CA ASN A 5 -70.31 -14.90 25.41
C ASN A 5 -69.51 -13.66 24.98
N LYS A 6 -68.20 -13.81 24.66
CA LYS A 6 -67.52 -13.02 23.62
C LYS A 6 -66.15 -13.62 23.26
N ASN A 7 -66.13 -14.28 22.10
CA ASN A 7 -65.14 -14.15 21.02
C ASN A 7 -63.80 -13.47 21.36
N SER A 8 -62.70 -14.15 21.08
CA SER A 8 -61.62 -13.60 20.25
C SER A 8 -60.85 -14.72 19.56
N LEU A 9 -60.93 -14.67 18.24
CA LEU A 9 -60.27 -15.44 17.21
C LEU A 9 -58.86 -14.88 16.98
N LEU A 10 -57.83 -15.72 16.81
CA LEU A 10 -56.54 -15.47 16.12
C LEU A 10 -55.80 -16.82 16.15
N LEU A 11 -55.70 -17.69 15.15
CA LEU A 11 -55.53 -17.59 13.68
C LEU A 11 -54.27 -16.80 13.25
N THR A 12 -53.31 -17.60 12.75
CA THR A 12 -52.14 -17.31 11.88
C THR A 12 -50.97 -16.58 12.54
N MET A 13 -49.70 -16.76 12.17
CA MET A 13 -49.07 -17.34 10.98
C MET A 13 -47.81 -18.14 11.37
N SER A 14 -47.58 -19.23 10.66
CA SER A 14 -46.28 -19.85 10.49
C SER A 14 -45.29 -18.82 9.91
N ALA A 15 -44.31 -18.39 10.70
CA ALA A 15 -43.16 -17.68 10.18
C ALA A 15 -42.15 -18.73 9.66
N LEU A 16 -42.30 -19.06 8.39
CA LEU A 16 -41.30 -19.74 7.59
C LEU A 16 -40.11 -18.78 7.45
N ILE A 17 -39.11 -18.89 8.32
CA ILE A 17 -37.84 -18.18 8.15
C ILE A 17 -37.10 -18.91 7.03
N LEU A 18 -37.27 -18.41 5.80
CA LEU A 18 -36.35 -18.64 4.71
C LEU A 18 -34.99 -18.08 5.15
N TYR A 19 -34.11 -18.95 5.63
CA TYR A 19 -32.69 -18.71 5.53
C TYR A 19 -32.34 -18.76 4.04
N SER A 20 -32.41 -17.60 3.40
CA SER A 20 -31.73 -17.35 2.14
C SER A 20 -30.23 -17.39 2.47
N THR A 21 -29.66 -18.60 2.53
CA THR A 21 -28.23 -18.78 2.36
C THR A 21 -27.95 -18.36 0.92
N CYS A 22 -27.67 -17.07 0.74
CA CYS A 22 -26.95 -16.60 -0.42
C CYS A 22 -25.58 -17.27 -0.33
N THR A 23 -25.50 -18.51 -0.83
CA THR A 23 -24.26 -19.12 -1.25
C THR A 23 -23.79 -18.24 -2.39
N SER A 24 -23.05 -17.19 -2.04
CA SER A 24 -22.04 -16.63 -2.91
C SER A 24 -21.14 -17.81 -3.26
N THR A 25 -21.48 -18.50 -4.34
CA THR A 25 -20.50 -19.18 -5.15
C THR A 25 -19.52 -18.08 -5.53
N SER A 26 -18.50 -17.91 -4.71
CA SER A 26 -17.21 -17.45 -5.19
C SER A 26 -16.90 -18.39 -6.33
N VAL A 27 -17.26 -17.97 -7.54
CA VAL A 27 -16.56 -18.41 -8.71
C VAL A 27 -15.14 -18.01 -8.39
N ALA A 28 -14.38 -18.96 -7.88
CA ALA A 28 -12.94 -18.88 -7.87
C ALA A 28 -12.61 -18.58 -9.33
N ALA A 29 -12.33 -17.31 -9.59
CA ALA A 29 -11.73 -16.90 -10.84
C ALA A 29 -10.48 -17.76 -10.92
N ASN A 30 -10.52 -18.77 -11.80
CA ASN A 30 -9.36 -19.55 -12.14
C ASN A 30 -8.24 -18.54 -12.36
N LEU A 31 -7.21 -18.61 -11.51
CA LEU A 31 -5.93 -17.99 -11.79
C LEU A 31 -5.45 -18.58 -13.11
N ALA A 32 -5.79 -17.91 -14.21
CA ALA A 32 -5.14 -18.11 -15.49
C ALA A 32 -3.84 -17.31 -15.46
N ASN A 33 -2.90 -17.76 -14.63
CA ASN A 33 -1.53 -17.26 -14.61
C ASN A 33 -0.71 -17.90 -15.75
N GLY A 34 -1.29 -18.00 -16.95
CA GLY A 34 -0.67 -18.66 -18.09
C GLY A 34 -1.17 -18.11 -19.40
N ASN A 35 -0.38 -17.21 -19.99
CA ASN A 35 -0.46 -16.73 -21.38
C ASN A 35 -1.55 -15.70 -21.73
N SER A 36 -1.87 -14.77 -20.84
CA SER A 36 -2.40 -13.49 -21.36
C SER A 36 -1.27 -12.75 -22.06
N SER A 37 -1.42 -12.42 -23.34
CA SER A 37 -0.51 -11.49 -24.03
C SER A 37 -0.77 -10.04 -23.64
N ASP A 38 -1.80 -9.80 -22.83
CA ASP A 38 -2.12 -8.49 -22.31
C ASP A 38 -1.16 -8.14 -21.17
N PRO A 39 -0.30 -7.12 -21.34
CA PRO A 39 0.71 -6.74 -20.36
C PRO A 39 0.14 -6.19 -19.05
N PHE A 40 -1.17 -5.89 -18.96
CA PHE A 40 -1.79 -5.52 -17.70
C PHE A 40 -2.25 -6.72 -16.87
N ILE A 41 -2.66 -7.80 -17.53
CA ILE A 41 -3.36 -8.93 -16.89
C ILE A 41 -2.34 -9.81 -16.18
N GLN A 42 -2.13 -9.50 -14.90
CA GLN A 42 -1.33 -10.26 -13.97
C GLN A 42 -1.57 -9.77 -12.54
N GLU A 43 -0.93 -10.44 -11.59
CA GLU A 43 -0.78 -9.97 -10.22
C GLU A 43 0.42 -9.01 -10.13
N TRP A 44 0.24 -7.91 -9.40
CA TRP A 44 1.25 -6.90 -9.13
C TRP A 44 1.39 -6.71 -7.62
N ASP A 45 2.62 -6.51 -7.14
CA ASP A 45 2.93 -6.42 -5.71
C ASP A 45 3.44 -5.03 -5.33
N TYR A 46 2.91 -4.47 -4.26
CA TYR A 46 3.36 -3.23 -3.62
C TYR A 46 3.89 -3.56 -2.23
N PHE A 47 5.09 -3.07 -1.88
CA PHE A 47 5.66 -3.24 -0.57
C PHE A 47 5.87 -1.89 0.12
N ASP A 48 5.32 -1.71 1.32
CA ASP A 48 5.42 -0.44 2.07
C ASP A 48 6.59 -0.37 3.06
N GLY A 49 7.47 -1.39 3.05
CA GLY A 49 8.50 -1.58 4.07
C GLY A 49 8.12 -2.64 5.12
N ILE A 50 6.84 -2.92 5.33
CA ILE A 50 6.35 -3.80 6.39
C ILE A 50 5.50 -4.92 5.81
N ASN A 51 4.52 -4.56 4.99
CA ASN A 51 3.57 -5.48 4.40
C ASN A 51 3.67 -5.42 2.87
N THR A 52 3.40 -6.57 2.25
CA THR A 52 3.15 -6.65 0.81
C THR A 52 1.64 -6.60 0.57
N TYR A 53 1.24 -5.77 -0.36
CA TYR A 53 -0.12 -5.60 -0.84
C TYR A 53 -0.18 -5.98 -2.33
N LYS A 54 -1.34 -6.43 -2.77
CA LYS A 54 -1.55 -6.94 -4.12
C LYS A 54 -2.50 -6.06 -4.92
N LEU A 55 -2.26 -5.99 -6.22
CA LEU A 55 -3.18 -5.52 -7.26
C LEU A 55 -3.31 -6.63 -8.30
N ASN A 56 -4.49 -7.23 -8.40
CA ASN A 56 -4.82 -8.21 -9.40
C ASN A 56 -5.62 -7.55 -10.51
N ILE A 57 -5.11 -7.61 -11.75
CA ILE A 57 -5.79 -7.07 -12.93
C ILE A 57 -6.20 -8.24 -13.81
N THR A 58 -7.48 -8.35 -14.12
CA THR A 58 -8.04 -9.43 -14.94
C THR A 58 -9.01 -8.88 -15.98
N LYS A 59 -9.50 -9.73 -16.90
CA LYS A 59 -10.52 -9.30 -17.87
C LYS A 59 -11.82 -8.96 -17.15
N SER A 60 -12.44 -7.86 -17.58
CA SER A 60 -13.74 -7.48 -17.06
C SER A 60 -14.84 -8.48 -17.44
N SER A 61 -15.83 -8.63 -16.56
CA SER A 61 -17.11 -9.30 -16.88
C SER A 61 -18.22 -8.31 -17.27
N ALA A 62 -18.04 -7.02 -16.98
CA ALA A 62 -18.99 -5.96 -17.27
C ALA A 62 -19.02 -5.58 -18.77
N PRO A 63 -20.22 -5.46 -19.38
CA PRO A 63 -20.34 -5.09 -20.80
C PRO A 63 -19.66 -3.76 -21.14
N GLY A 64 -18.80 -3.78 -22.16
CA GLY A 64 -18.12 -2.58 -22.67
C GLY A 64 -16.96 -2.07 -21.82
N GLN A 65 -16.51 -2.86 -20.84
CA GLN A 65 -15.35 -2.61 -19.99
C GLN A 65 -14.25 -3.62 -20.32
N ASP A 66 -12.99 -3.23 -20.11
CA ASP A 66 -11.83 -4.03 -20.49
C ASP A 66 -11.28 -4.83 -19.29
N TYR A 67 -11.19 -4.19 -18.11
CA TYR A 67 -10.55 -4.79 -16.95
C TYR A 67 -11.39 -4.77 -15.67
N HIS A 68 -11.17 -5.82 -14.89
CA HIS A 68 -11.44 -5.89 -13.46
C HIS A 68 -10.15 -5.61 -12.70
N ILE A 69 -10.21 -4.79 -11.65
CA ILE A 69 -9.14 -4.67 -10.67
C ILE A 69 -9.64 -5.05 -9.27
N ASP A 70 -8.79 -5.76 -8.53
CA ASP A 70 -8.96 -6.08 -7.11
C ASP A 70 -7.64 -5.83 -6.41
N TYR A 71 -7.61 -4.92 -5.44
CA TYR A 71 -6.38 -4.52 -4.80
C TYR A 71 -6.52 -4.23 -3.32
N THR A 72 -5.46 -4.57 -2.59
CA THR A 72 -5.26 -4.23 -1.19
C THR A 72 -4.30 -3.04 -1.08
N PHE A 73 -4.43 -2.27 -0.01
CA PHE A 73 -3.56 -1.12 0.25
C PHE A 73 -3.48 -0.86 1.76
N PRO A 74 -2.53 -0.03 2.23
CA PRO A 74 -2.47 0.37 3.63
C PRO A 74 -3.81 0.97 4.08
N GLY A 75 -4.55 0.21 4.90
CA GLY A 75 -5.85 0.62 5.43
C GLY A 75 -7.08 -0.01 4.78
N GLY A 76 -6.95 -0.88 3.77
CA GLY A 76 -8.12 -1.58 3.23
C GLY A 76 -7.93 -2.37 1.94
N ARG A 77 -9.07 -2.60 1.28
CA ARG A 77 -9.21 -3.28 -0.01
C ARG A 77 -10.26 -2.55 -0.84
N SER A 78 -10.07 -2.52 -2.15
CA SER A 78 -11.04 -2.03 -3.13
C SER A 78 -11.05 -2.93 -4.36
N ALA A 79 -12.18 -2.98 -5.06
CA ALA A 79 -12.31 -3.72 -6.29
C ALA A 79 -13.37 -3.08 -7.19
N THR A 80 -13.15 -3.12 -8.50
CA THR A 80 -14.08 -2.60 -9.50
C THR A 80 -13.95 -3.37 -10.81
N ASP A 81 -15.08 -3.66 -11.45
CA ASP A 81 -15.15 -4.35 -12.75
C ASP A 81 -15.42 -3.36 -13.91
N MET A 82 -15.23 -2.07 -13.65
CA MET A 82 -15.64 -1.01 -14.55
C MET A 82 -14.46 -0.16 -15.00
N CYS A 83 -13.44 -0.81 -15.57
CA CYS A 83 -12.24 -0.16 -16.06
C CYS A 83 -12.11 -0.28 -17.57
N LYS A 84 -11.70 0.81 -18.20
CA LYS A 84 -11.59 0.93 -19.66
C LYS A 84 -10.20 1.44 -20.06
N VAL A 85 -9.62 0.80 -21.06
CA VAL A 85 -8.34 1.17 -21.67
C VAL A 85 -8.46 2.56 -22.29
N THR A 86 -7.53 3.44 -21.95
CA THR A 86 -7.46 4.80 -22.49
C THR A 86 -6.22 5.02 -23.35
N SER A 87 -5.17 4.21 -23.17
CA SER A 87 -4.00 4.14 -24.05
C SER A 87 -3.31 2.77 -23.97
N ASN A 88 -2.21 2.57 -24.68
CA ASN A 88 -1.39 1.36 -24.60
C ASN A 88 -0.74 1.13 -23.21
N THR A 89 -0.64 2.17 -22.39
CA THR A 89 -0.03 2.13 -21.05
C THR A 89 -0.96 2.61 -19.96
N THR A 90 -2.21 3.00 -20.26
CA THR A 90 -3.14 3.52 -19.27
C THR A 90 -4.54 2.96 -19.42
N PHE A 91 -5.20 2.73 -18.28
CA PHE A 91 -6.65 2.54 -18.21
C PHE A 91 -7.24 3.29 -17.02
N THR A 92 -8.54 3.56 -17.08
CA THR A 92 -9.26 4.32 -16.06
C THR A 92 -10.54 3.60 -15.66
N CYS A 93 -10.85 3.58 -14.38
CA CYS A 93 -12.05 3.00 -13.82
C CYS A 93 -13.11 4.07 -13.54
N ILE A 94 -14.39 3.70 -13.66
CA ILE A 94 -15.53 4.62 -13.38
C ILE A 94 -15.50 5.10 -11.93
N THR A 95 -14.95 4.31 -11.02
CA THR A 95 -14.73 4.63 -9.61
C THR A 95 -13.65 5.69 -9.38
N GLY A 96 -12.93 6.11 -10.42
CA GLY A 96 -11.98 7.23 -10.40
C GLY A 96 -10.51 6.81 -10.39
N GLU A 97 -10.20 5.52 -10.28
CA GLU A 97 -8.84 5.01 -10.34
C GLU A 97 -8.27 5.13 -11.76
N THR A 98 -7.01 5.53 -11.86
CA THR A 98 -6.23 5.49 -13.09
C THR A 98 -5.01 4.62 -12.89
N ILE A 99 -4.84 3.62 -13.75
CA ILE A 99 -3.68 2.74 -13.76
C ILE A 99 -2.78 3.13 -14.92
N THR A 100 -1.50 3.37 -14.64
CA THR A 100 -0.48 3.66 -15.66
C THR A 100 0.67 2.67 -15.54
N ARG A 101 0.97 1.94 -16.61
CA ARG A 101 2.05 0.97 -16.71
C ARG A 101 3.35 1.65 -17.15
N ASP A 102 4.44 1.26 -16.51
CA ASP A 102 5.81 1.58 -16.91
C ASP A 102 6.56 0.27 -17.20
N ASP A 103 6.78 0.03 -18.50
CA ASP A 103 7.44 -1.17 -19.01
C ASP A 103 8.93 -1.23 -18.65
N ILE A 104 9.57 -0.07 -18.44
CA ILE A 104 11.00 0.00 -18.11
C ILE A 104 11.19 -0.33 -16.63
N ALA A 105 10.31 0.18 -15.77
CA ALA A 105 10.34 -0.05 -14.33
C ALA A 105 9.62 -1.34 -13.90
N TYR A 106 9.05 -2.10 -14.84
CA TYR A 106 8.24 -3.31 -14.58
C TYR A 106 7.18 -3.06 -13.50
N SER A 107 6.43 -1.96 -13.65
CA SER A 107 5.51 -1.50 -12.61
C SER A 107 4.21 -0.93 -13.17
N VAL A 108 3.19 -0.88 -12.33
CA VAL A 108 1.94 -0.15 -12.55
C VAL A 108 1.70 0.82 -11.40
N LYS A 109 1.37 2.06 -11.76
CA LYS A 109 0.98 3.10 -10.83
C LYS A 109 -0.54 3.20 -10.79
N LEU A 110 -1.12 2.90 -9.63
CA LEU A 110 -2.53 3.13 -9.31
C LEU A 110 -2.69 4.50 -8.67
N THR A 111 -3.39 5.41 -9.33
CA THR A 111 -3.74 6.73 -8.79
C THR A 111 -5.24 6.75 -8.50
N SER A 112 -5.60 6.99 -7.23
CA SER A 112 -6.98 7.22 -6.76
C SER A 112 -7.14 8.69 -6.35
N SER A 113 -8.36 9.10 -5.96
CA SER A 113 -8.64 10.49 -5.56
C SER A 113 -7.75 11.02 -4.42
N TYR A 114 -7.23 10.14 -3.57
CA TYR A 114 -6.48 10.53 -2.37
C TYR A 114 -5.07 9.96 -2.30
N ASN A 115 -4.80 8.86 -3.00
CA ASN A 115 -3.56 8.11 -2.84
C ASN A 115 -3.02 7.62 -4.18
N THR A 116 -1.69 7.50 -4.25
CA THR A 116 -0.98 6.87 -5.36
C THR A 116 -0.19 5.69 -4.82
N TYR A 117 -0.31 4.54 -5.49
CA TYR A 117 0.45 3.33 -5.19
C TYR A 117 1.18 2.86 -6.43
N THR A 118 2.37 2.29 -6.25
CA THR A 118 3.20 1.73 -7.32
C THR A 118 3.37 0.26 -7.00
N PHE A 119 2.80 -0.59 -7.85
CA PHE A 119 2.94 -2.04 -7.76
C PHE A 119 3.94 -2.50 -8.81
N TYR A 120 4.75 -3.50 -8.49
CA TYR A 120 5.77 -4.06 -9.34
C TYR A 120 5.35 -5.45 -9.82
N ASP A 121 5.86 -5.85 -10.97
CA ASP A 121 5.84 -7.26 -11.37
C ASP A 121 6.54 -8.08 -10.27
N PRO A 122 5.95 -9.17 -9.76
CA PRO A 122 6.52 -9.93 -8.65
C PRO A 122 7.94 -10.45 -8.91
N ASN A 123 8.33 -10.70 -10.16
CA ASN A 123 9.67 -11.15 -10.53
C ASN A 123 10.69 -10.00 -10.62
N HIS A 124 10.22 -8.76 -10.67
CA HIS A 124 11.04 -7.54 -10.75
C HIS A 124 10.92 -6.67 -9.50
N MET A 125 10.09 -7.09 -8.52
CA MET A 125 10.02 -6.44 -7.22
C MET A 125 11.39 -6.55 -6.54
N PRO A 126 11.90 -5.45 -5.94
CA PRO A 126 13.07 -5.53 -5.07
C PRO A 126 12.82 -6.60 -4.00
N PRO A 127 13.65 -7.65 -3.89
CA PRO A 127 13.36 -8.76 -3.01
C PRO A 127 13.42 -8.30 -1.55
N VAL A 128 12.57 -8.87 -0.70
CA VAL A 128 12.54 -8.58 0.75
C VAL A 128 13.91 -8.84 1.40
N SER A 129 14.74 -9.73 0.82
CA SER A 129 16.12 -9.96 1.25
C SER A 129 17.05 -8.75 1.07
N ASP A 130 16.72 -7.82 0.17
CA ASP A 130 17.52 -6.61 -0.07
C ASP A 130 17.15 -5.48 0.92
N ILE A 131 16.13 -5.69 1.75
CA ILE A 131 15.77 -4.78 2.83
C ILE A 131 16.79 -4.92 3.95
N ILE A 132 17.55 -3.85 4.13
CA ILE A 132 18.56 -3.72 5.18
C ILE A 132 17.89 -3.61 6.53
N GLY A 133 16.71 -2.99 6.58
CA GLY A 133 15.85 -2.99 7.76
C GLY A 133 14.69 -2.01 7.67
N ASN A 134 13.87 -2.06 8.71
CA ASN A 134 12.78 -1.15 8.95
C ASN A 134 13.00 -0.44 10.26
N TRP A 135 12.95 0.88 10.23
CA TRP A 135 13.17 1.74 11.37
C TRP A 135 11.86 2.41 11.74
N ARG A 136 11.54 2.40 13.03
CA ARG A 136 10.35 3.07 13.54
C ARG A 136 10.71 4.08 14.62
N TRP A 137 10.02 5.20 14.58
CA TRP A 137 9.92 6.16 15.67
C TRP A 137 8.44 6.44 15.93
N GLU A 138 8.07 6.55 17.20
CA GLU A 138 6.69 6.78 17.62
C GLU A 138 6.66 8.00 18.55
N SER A 139 5.70 8.90 18.34
CA SER A 139 5.52 10.08 19.18
C SER A 139 4.05 10.48 19.22
N SER A 140 3.48 10.63 20.41
CA SER A 140 2.13 11.17 20.61
C SER A 140 1.03 10.53 19.73
N GLY A 141 1.08 9.20 19.54
CA GLY A 141 0.12 8.47 18.71
C GLY A 141 0.45 8.45 17.21
N ALA A 142 1.50 9.14 16.78
CA ALA A 142 2.04 9.04 15.44
C ALA A 142 3.11 7.94 15.34
N LYS A 143 3.12 7.23 14.21
CA LYS A 143 4.08 6.19 13.85
C LYS A 143 4.74 6.58 12.53
N TYR A 144 6.06 6.70 12.57
CA TYR A 144 6.90 7.03 11.42
C TYR A 144 7.76 5.82 11.09
N ASN A 145 7.77 5.38 9.83
CA ASN A 145 8.59 4.26 9.39
C ASN A 145 9.52 4.67 8.25
N ILE A 146 10.75 4.16 8.30
CA ILE A 146 11.74 4.27 7.25
C ILE A 146 12.20 2.85 6.91
N ALA A 147 11.97 2.41 5.67
CA ALA A 147 12.54 1.17 5.15
C ALA A 147 13.73 1.51 4.25
N ILE A 148 14.85 0.82 4.45
CA ILE A 148 16.05 1.01 3.63
C ILE A 148 16.35 -0.30 2.91
N MET A 149 16.51 -0.21 1.60
CA MET A 149 16.93 -1.30 0.72
C MET A 149 18.23 -0.93 0.01
N ARG A 150 18.98 -1.93 -0.44
CA ARG A 150 20.12 -1.70 -1.33
C ARG A 150 19.66 -1.08 -2.66
N GLY A 151 20.43 -0.13 -3.17
CA GLY A 151 20.28 0.44 -4.50
C GLY A 151 21.07 -0.33 -5.55
N ALA A 152 21.11 0.20 -6.77
CA ALA A 152 21.82 -0.42 -7.90
C ALA A 152 23.35 -0.44 -7.74
N SER A 153 23.89 0.37 -6.83
CA SER A 153 25.32 0.46 -6.53
C SER A 153 25.58 0.45 -5.03
N ASP A 154 26.82 0.20 -4.62
CA ASP A 154 27.23 0.09 -3.20
C ASP A 154 26.99 1.37 -2.38
N ILE A 155 26.81 2.51 -3.06
CA ILE A 155 26.56 3.81 -2.42
C ILE A 155 25.11 4.28 -2.55
N GLU A 156 24.26 3.51 -3.24
CA GLU A 156 22.86 3.86 -3.44
C GLU A 156 21.96 3.03 -2.53
N TYR A 157 20.91 3.67 -2.04
CA TYR A 157 19.90 3.09 -1.18
C TYR A 157 18.52 3.50 -1.66
N ASN A 158 17.63 2.54 -1.77
CA ASN A 158 16.21 2.79 -2.01
C ASN A 158 15.54 2.99 -0.65
N VAL A 159 14.95 4.16 -0.42
CA VAL A 159 14.34 4.51 0.86
C VAL A 159 12.84 4.72 0.67
N LEU A 160 12.05 3.95 1.42
CA LEU A 160 10.60 4.14 1.53
C LEU A 160 10.28 4.77 2.88
N THR A 161 9.35 5.70 2.88
CA THR A 161 8.87 6.34 4.10
C THR A 161 7.36 6.25 4.21
N SER A 162 6.90 6.08 5.45
CA SER A 162 5.48 6.14 5.75
C SER A 162 5.23 6.78 7.10
N TYR A 163 4.03 7.35 7.22
CA TYR A 163 3.51 7.96 8.43
C TYR A 163 2.04 7.56 8.61
N SER A 164 1.65 7.35 9.86
CA SER A 164 0.25 7.24 10.26
C SER A 164 0.07 7.81 11.67
N ASP A 165 -1.09 8.37 11.98
CA ASP A 165 -1.47 8.78 13.33
C ASP A 165 -2.86 8.30 13.76
N ASP A 166 -3.12 8.42 15.05
CA ASP A 166 -4.41 8.06 15.66
C ASP A 166 -5.60 8.94 15.21
N ARG A 167 -5.33 10.02 14.45
CA ARG A 167 -6.37 10.89 13.85
C ARG A 167 -6.75 10.45 12.44
N GLY A 168 -6.13 9.38 11.93
CA GLY A 168 -6.37 8.84 10.59
C GLY A 168 -5.56 9.53 9.50
N ASN A 169 -4.66 10.48 9.85
CA ASN A 169 -3.74 11.03 8.86
C ASN A 169 -2.71 9.98 8.50
N HIS A 170 -2.41 9.89 7.22
CA HIS A 170 -1.45 8.95 6.70
C HIS A 170 -0.70 9.55 5.52
N CYS A 171 0.55 9.13 5.37
CA CYS A 171 1.34 9.35 4.17
C CYS A 171 2.04 8.04 3.85
N TYR A 172 1.86 7.56 2.62
CA TYR A 172 2.56 6.42 2.08
C TYR A 172 3.17 6.85 0.76
N TYR A 173 4.48 6.71 0.62
CA TYR A 173 5.14 6.94 -0.66
C TYR A 173 5.53 5.59 -1.25
N SER A 174 4.96 5.28 -2.42
CA SER A 174 5.05 3.95 -3.00
C SER A 174 6.25 3.74 -3.92
N GLN A 175 6.92 4.82 -4.31
CA GLN A 175 8.16 4.77 -5.06
C GLN A 175 9.31 5.05 -4.09
N PRO A 176 10.35 4.19 -4.03
CA PRO A 176 11.50 4.51 -3.20
C PRO A 176 12.22 5.74 -3.73
N ASP A 177 12.58 6.64 -2.82
CA ASP A 177 13.54 7.70 -3.10
C ASP A 177 14.94 7.07 -3.17
N VAL A 178 15.74 7.46 -4.16
CA VAL A 178 17.10 6.94 -4.33
C VAL A 178 18.09 7.85 -3.60
N TYR A 179 18.51 7.41 -2.42
CA TYR A 179 19.48 8.10 -1.59
C TYR A 179 20.90 7.67 -1.94
N ARG A 180 21.84 8.63 -1.88
CA ARG A 180 23.28 8.38 -1.98
C ARG A 180 23.94 8.51 -0.63
N ALA A 181 24.77 7.53 -0.29
CA ALA A 181 25.48 7.46 0.97
C ALA A 181 26.88 8.08 0.89
N ILE A 182 27.23 8.83 1.93
CA ILE A 182 28.59 9.26 2.23
C ILE A 182 29.00 8.59 3.53
N LYS A 183 30.03 7.74 3.45
CA LYS A 183 30.53 6.99 4.60
C LYS A 183 31.45 7.84 5.47
N ASN A 184 31.19 7.84 6.76
CA ASN A 184 32.03 8.50 7.76
C ASN A 184 33.11 7.54 8.30
N PRO A 185 34.19 8.07 8.90
CA PRO A 185 35.25 7.26 9.50
C PRO A 185 34.76 6.33 10.63
N ASP A 186 33.68 6.71 11.33
CA ASP A 186 33.05 5.90 12.39
C ASP A 186 32.21 4.74 11.84
N GLY A 187 32.14 4.57 10.52
CA GLY A 187 31.36 3.53 9.85
C GLY A 187 29.87 3.86 9.69
N SER A 188 29.41 5.01 10.21
CA SER A 188 28.08 5.54 9.91
C SER A 188 28.03 6.15 8.50
N GLU A 189 26.83 6.35 7.98
CA GLU A 189 26.61 6.87 6.65
C GLU A 189 25.62 8.05 6.70
N ILE A 190 25.87 9.08 5.90
CA ILE A 190 24.88 10.12 5.62
C ILE A 190 24.22 9.75 4.31
N LEU A 191 22.95 9.37 4.37
CA LEU A 191 22.12 9.11 3.19
C LEU A 191 21.45 10.41 2.82
N SER A 192 21.53 10.82 1.54
CA SER A 192 20.90 12.05 1.05
C SER A 192 20.25 11.91 -0.33
N TYR A 193 19.12 12.61 -0.53
CA TYR A 193 18.41 12.78 -1.79
C TYR A 193 17.79 14.19 -1.84
N GLY A 194 18.29 15.06 -2.72
CA GLY A 194 17.85 16.46 -2.78
C GLY A 194 18.02 17.18 -1.43
N GLN A 195 16.92 17.65 -0.86
CA GLN A 195 16.89 18.29 0.47
C GLN A 195 16.78 17.30 1.64
N TYR A 196 16.47 16.03 1.37
CA TYR A 196 16.24 15.02 2.39
C TYR A 196 17.55 14.36 2.79
N SER A 197 17.79 14.20 4.09
CA SER A 197 19.01 13.55 4.58
C SER A 197 18.85 13.00 5.98
N PHE A 198 19.46 11.84 6.23
CA PHE A 198 19.53 11.25 7.57
C PHE A 198 20.87 10.57 7.82
N LYS A 199 21.26 10.46 9.09
CA LYS A 199 22.42 9.65 9.50
C LYS A 199 21.93 8.23 9.75
N TYR A 200 22.51 7.26 9.05
CA TYR A 200 22.31 5.84 9.23
C TYR A 200 23.53 5.23 9.92
N ASP A 201 23.34 4.60 11.07
CA ASP A 201 24.38 3.86 11.77
C ASP A 201 24.07 2.35 11.66
N PRO A 202 24.76 1.62 10.76
CA PRO A 202 24.49 0.19 10.54
C PRO A 202 24.88 -0.66 11.76
N GLN A 203 25.88 -0.24 12.55
CA GLN A 203 26.32 -0.99 13.72
C GLN A 203 25.33 -0.85 14.88
N LYS A 204 24.85 0.37 15.12
CA LYS A 204 23.82 0.64 16.14
C LYS A 204 22.41 0.31 15.67
N LYS A 205 22.22 0.07 14.37
CA LYS A 205 20.92 -0.12 13.72
C LYS A 205 19.98 1.05 14.04
N GLN A 206 20.51 2.28 13.91
CA GLN A 206 19.79 3.51 14.25
C GLN A 206 19.76 4.48 13.06
N ILE A 207 18.69 5.26 12.99
CA ILE A 207 18.61 6.45 12.14
C ILE A 207 18.43 7.65 13.05
N THR A 208 19.25 8.68 12.83
CA THR A 208 19.20 9.94 13.58
C THR A 208 19.26 11.12 12.63
N ASN A 209 18.92 12.30 13.15
CA ASN A 209 19.10 13.54 12.42
C ASN A 209 20.60 13.89 12.29
N PRO A 210 21.11 14.17 11.08
CA PRO A 210 22.49 14.63 10.89
C PRO A 210 22.70 16.05 11.40
N LYS A 211 21.62 16.83 11.59
CA LYS A 211 21.64 18.20 12.11
C LYS A 211 20.76 18.29 13.37
N PRO A 212 21.30 17.96 14.56
CA PRO A 212 20.56 18.06 15.81
C PRO A 212 19.95 19.45 15.98
N ARG A 213 18.72 19.53 16.53
CA ARG A 213 17.97 20.79 16.71
C ARG A 213 17.45 21.43 15.41
N GLY A 214 17.60 20.76 14.27
CA GLY A 214 17.03 21.14 12.98
C GLY A 214 15.75 20.38 12.63
N VAL A 215 15.25 20.57 11.42
CA VAL A 215 14.17 19.72 10.91
C VAL A 215 14.77 18.44 10.34
N PHE A 216 14.26 17.30 10.79
CA PHE A 216 14.57 15.98 10.27
C PHE A 216 13.65 15.67 9.10
N TYR A 217 14.22 15.59 7.90
CA TYR A 217 13.48 15.27 6.67
C TYR A 217 13.93 13.94 6.06
N VAL A 218 12.98 13.02 5.89
CA VAL A 218 13.20 11.75 5.18
C VAL A 218 12.02 11.48 4.26
N GLY A 219 12.33 11.36 2.96
CA GLY A 219 11.37 11.26 1.89
C GLY A 219 10.32 12.37 1.94
N THR A 220 9.21 12.11 1.27
CA THR A 220 8.07 13.02 1.22
C THR A 220 7.15 12.92 2.44
N CYS A 221 7.24 11.85 3.22
CA CYS A 221 6.30 11.58 4.32
C CYS A 221 6.79 11.99 5.73
N ILE A 222 8.08 12.26 5.93
CA ILE A 222 8.61 12.53 7.27
C ILE A 222 9.29 13.90 7.30
N ALA A 223 8.69 14.83 8.04
CA ALA A 223 9.23 16.14 8.38
C ALA A 223 8.98 16.42 9.87
N LEU A 224 10.03 16.36 10.67
CA LEU A 224 9.93 16.40 12.14
C LEU A 224 10.85 17.49 12.70
N MET A 225 10.34 18.32 13.62
CA MET A 225 11.20 19.20 14.41
C MET A 225 11.99 18.35 15.39
N ASP A 226 13.30 18.25 15.20
CA ASP A 226 14.17 17.51 16.11
C ASP A 226 14.60 18.43 17.25
N ASP A 227 14.35 18.04 18.50
CA ASP A 227 14.88 18.70 19.69
C ASP A 227 16.17 18.02 20.20
N GLY A 228 16.66 17.01 19.47
CA GLY A 228 17.76 16.13 19.83
C GLY A 228 17.32 14.73 20.25
N SER A 229 16.02 14.42 20.22
CA SER A 229 15.45 13.13 20.64
C SER A 229 15.07 12.18 19.50
N ILE A 230 15.16 12.60 18.24
CA ILE A 230 14.75 11.75 17.11
C ILE A 230 15.77 10.64 16.87
N ILE A 231 15.39 9.43 17.29
CA ILE A 231 16.15 8.20 17.09
C ILE A 231 15.17 7.13 16.63
N PHE A 232 15.22 6.77 15.34
CA PHE A 232 14.51 5.60 14.88
C PHE A 232 15.33 4.35 15.20
N THR A 233 14.64 3.30 15.62
CA THR A 233 15.26 2.02 15.96
C THR A 233 14.74 0.93 15.05
N LYS A 234 15.62 -0.01 14.70
CA LYS A 234 15.24 -1.13 13.82
C LYS A 234 14.19 -2.02 14.50
N LYS A 235 13.13 -2.35 13.78
CA LYS A 235 12.09 -3.30 14.16
C LYS A 235 12.40 -4.70 13.64
#